data_AF-A0A174VZB3-F1
#
_entry.id   AF-A0A174VZB3-F1
#
_cell.length_a   1.000
_cell.length_b   1.000
_cell.length_c   1.000
_cell.angle_alpha   90.00
_cell.angle_beta   90.00
_cell.angle_gamma   90.00
#
_symmetry.space_group_name_H-M   'P 1'
#
loop_
_entity.id
_entity.type
_entity.pdbx_description
1 polymer ?
#
loop_
_entity_poly.entity_id
_entity_poly.type
_entity_poly.pdbx_seq_one_letter_code
_entity_poly.pdbx_strand_id
1 'polypeptide(L)'
;MANNASLTISVISLVVSLISVSCVLLRCEPMTMDWMGMLVGILSLLVTILIGWQIYNVLQVEKKIHDVLGNAIGETTKKMLIKTEESKEEAIGTSLFNLGQAMFYNGFYIHALDNFIKALGAIRKSSMDNKEMHIEKCFRDIMITIECMRKDIDSYSISKRTLSIYSNLLSGFHDDRIFEIMEFLRRLRMTDD
;
A
#
# COMPACT_ATOMS: atom_id res chain seq x y z
N MET A 1 -6.92 -32.69 -2.49
CA MET A 1 -7.08 -33.54 -1.28
C MET A 1 -6.63 -34.99 -1.47
N ALA A 2 -6.55 -35.54 -2.69
CA ALA A 2 -6.14 -36.93 -2.94
C ALA A 2 -4.65 -37.25 -2.65
N ASN A 3 -3.74 -36.27 -2.77
CA ASN A 3 -2.29 -36.52 -2.68
C ASN A 3 -1.78 -36.81 -1.25
N ASN A 4 -2.45 -36.29 -0.23
CA ASN A 4 -2.07 -36.52 1.17
C ASN A 4 -2.55 -37.91 1.63
N ALA A 5 -3.70 -38.36 1.11
CA ALA A 5 -4.26 -39.68 1.38
C ALA A 5 -3.42 -40.79 0.72
N SER A 6 -2.97 -40.59 -0.53
CA SER A 6 -2.11 -41.57 -1.22
C SER A 6 -0.76 -41.77 -0.54
N LEU A 7 -0.09 -40.68 -0.13
CA LEU A 7 1.17 -40.75 0.63
C LEU A 7 1.00 -41.48 1.97
N THR A 8 -0.10 -41.22 2.67
CA THR A 8 -0.39 -41.87 3.97
C THR A 8 -0.60 -43.37 3.79
N ILE A 9 -1.34 -43.78 2.75
CA ILE A 9 -1.59 -45.20 2.45
C ILE A 9 -0.29 -45.92 2.04
N SER A 10 0.59 -45.29 1.28
CA SER A 10 1.88 -45.86 0.90
C SER A 10 2.80 -46.08 2.11
N VAL A 11 2.85 -45.14 3.05
CA VAL A 11 3.63 -45.28 4.28
C VAL A 11 3.10 -46.43 5.14
N ILE A 12 1.77 -46.54 5.27
CA ILE A 12 1.13 -47.63 6.01
C ILE A 12 1.47 -49.00 5.37
N SER A 13 1.38 -49.10 4.05
CA SER A 13 1.69 -50.33 3.32
C SER A 13 3.16 -50.78 3.51
N LEU A 14 4.09 -49.83 3.52
CA LEU A 14 5.51 -50.09 3.74
C LEU A 14 5.79 -50.61 5.16
N VAL A 15 5.15 -50.03 6.17
CA VAL A 15 5.28 -50.48 7.58
C VAL A 15 4.72 -51.89 7.75
N VAL A 16 3.56 -52.20 7.14
CA VAL A 16 2.96 -53.54 7.18
C VAL A 16 3.86 -54.59 6.52
N SER A 17 4.53 -54.23 5.41
CA SER A 17 5.50 -55.11 4.74
C SER A 17 6.71 -55.41 5.64
N LEU A 18 7.28 -54.39 6.30
CA LEU A 18 8.39 -54.54 7.23
C LEU A 18 8.05 -55.43 8.44
N ILE A 19 6.85 -55.25 9.00
CA ILE A 19 6.35 -56.09 10.11
C ILE A 19 6.17 -57.53 9.64
N SER A 20 5.61 -57.74 8.44
CA SER A 20 5.42 -59.07 7.86
C SER A 20 6.76 -59.81 7.66
N VAL A 21 7.76 -59.14 7.08
CA VAL A 21 9.11 -59.70 6.88
C VAL A 21 9.78 -60.01 8.22
N SER A 22 9.65 -59.11 9.20
CA SER A 22 10.20 -59.31 10.56
C SER A 22 9.57 -60.52 11.26
N CYS A 23 8.24 -60.70 11.13
CA CYS A 23 7.51 -61.85 11.68
C CYS A 23 7.89 -63.18 11.00
N VAL A 24 8.18 -63.18 9.69
CA VAL A 24 8.64 -64.38 8.97
C VAL A 24 10.04 -64.79 9.42
N LEU A 25 10.95 -63.82 9.62
CA LEU A 25 12.31 -64.09 10.12
C LEU A 25 12.32 -64.63 11.56
N LEU A 26 11.40 -64.17 12.41
CA LEU A 26 11.23 -64.66 13.78
C LEU A 26 10.70 -66.12 13.87
N ARG A 27 10.16 -66.68 12.78
CA ARG A 27 9.46 -67.98 12.81
C ARG A 27 10.37 -69.20 12.50
N CYS A 28 11.67 -69.01 12.25
CA CYS A 28 12.53 -70.07 11.72
C CYS A 28 13.43 -70.83 12.72
N GLU A 29 13.26 -70.74 14.05
CA GLU A 29 13.99 -71.60 15.02
C GLU A 29 13.38 -71.60 16.45
N PRO A 30 13.69 -72.57 17.33
CA PRO A 30 12.98 -72.77 18.61
C PRO A 30 13.43 -71.79 19.71
N MET A 31 12.60 -70.78 19.93
CA MET A 31 12.21 -70.08 21.17
C MET A 31 13.25 -69.84 22.30
N THR A 32 13.95 -68.70 22.22
CA THR A 32 14.07 -67.74 23.33
C THR A 32 13.71 -66.36 22.77
N MET A 33 12.44 -65.97 22.84
CA MET A 33 11.98 -64.69 22.30
C MET A 33 12.73 -63.54 22.97
N ASP A 34 13.60 -62.83 22.22
CA ASP A 34 14.36 -61.68 22.72
C ASP A 34 13.42 -60.51 22.99
N TRP A 35 12.88 -60.49 24.20
CA TRP A 35 11.92 -59.49 24.68
C TRP A 35 12.54 -58.07 24.71
N MET A 36 13.86 -57.99 24.89
CA MET A 36 14.60 -56.72 24.86
C MET A 36 14.67 -56.19 23.43
N GLY A 37 14.97 -57.05 22.45
CA GLY A 37 14.93 -56.72 21.03
C GLY A 37 13.54 -56.25 20.56
N MET A 38 12.47 -56.93 20.99
CA MET A 38 11.09 -56.53 20.67
C MET A 38 10.73 -55.16 21.25
N LEU A 39 11.08 -54.90 22.52
CA LEU A 39 10.85 -53.61 23.17
C LEU A 39 11.62 -52.48 22.49
N VAL A 40 12.90 -52.70 22.14
CA VAL A 40 13.73 -51.73 21.41
C VAL A 40 13.19 -51.50 19.99
N GLY A 41 12.62 -52.52 19.35
CA GLY A 41 11.94 -52.39 18.05
C GLY A 41 10.70 -51.49 18.13
N ILE A 42 9.83 -51.70 19.12
CA ILE A 42 8.62 -50.87 19.31
C ILE A 42 9.01 -49.44 19.70
N LEU A 43 10.00 -49.29 20.58
CA LEU A 43 10.48 -47.98 21.03
C LEU A 43 11.11 -47.20 19.86
N SER A 44 11.92 -47.84 19.02
CA SER A 44 12.53 -47.18 17.84
C SER A 44 11.48 -46.77 16.79
N LEU A 45 10.45 -47.59 16.59
CA LEU A 45 9.31 -47.24 15.72
C LEU A 45 8.55 -46.02 16.27
N LEU A 46 8.28 -46.01 17.58
CA LEU A 46 7.57 -44.91 18.23
C LEU A 46 8.36 -43.60 18.16
N VAL A 47 9.67 -43.65 18.45
CA VAL A 47 10.58 -42.50 18.34
C VAL A 47 10.64 -41.98 16.91
N THR A 48 10.67 -42.86 15.91
CA THR A 48 10.68 -42.45 14.49
C THR A 48 9.41 -41.70 14.10
N ILE A 49 8.23 -42.16 14.56
CA ILE A 49 6.95 -41.48 14.33
C ILE A 49 6.92 -40.11 15.04
N LEU A 50 7.42 -40.04 16.28
CA LEU A 50 7.54 -38.79 17.05
C LEU A 50 8.43 -37.76 16.33
N ILE A 51 9.58 -38.17 15.81
CA ILE A 51 10.48 -37.30 15.04
C ILE A 51 9.81 -36.82 13.75
N GLY A 52 9.11 -37.71 13.03
CA GLY A 52 8.35 -37.34 11.83
C GLY A 52 7.27 -36.28 12.11
N TRP A 53 6.56 -36.40 13.23
CA TRP A 53 5.57 -35.41 13.67
C TRP A 53 6.19 -34.05 14.02
N GLN A 54 7.33 -34.07 14.72
CA GLN A 54 8.06 -32.84 15.06
C GLN A 54 8.54 -32.09 13.80
N ILE A 55 9.12 -32.81 12.83
CA ILE A 55 9.54 -32.24 11.54
C ILE A 55 8.35 -31.64 10.80
N TYR A 56 7.20 -32.34 10.77
CA TYR A 56 5.98 -31.83 10.13
C TYR A 56 5.50 -30.51 10.76
N ASN A 57 5.48 -30.43 12.10
CA ASN A 57 5.06 -29.21 12.80
C ASN A 57 6.00 -28.04 12.54
N VAL A 58 7.32 -28.25 12.57
CA VAL A 58 8.31 -27.21 12.29
C VAL A 58 8.12 -26.65 10.86
N LEU A 59 7.99 -27.52 9.85
CA LEU A 59 7.78 -27.10 8.47
C LEU A 59 6.45 -26.35 8.27
N GLN A 60 5.39 -26.75 8.98
CA GLN A 60 4.10 -26.05 8.90
C GLN A 60 4.16 -24.68 9.56
N VAL A 61 4.88 -24.56 10.67
CA VAL A 61 5.10 -23.29 11.37
C VAL A 61 5.93 -22.33 10.52
N GLU A 62 7.02 -22.77 9.90
CA GLU A 62 7.82 -21.92 8.99
C GLU A 62 7.00 -21.35 7.84
N LYS A 63 6.17 -22.18 7.18
CA LYS A 63 5.28 -21.71 6.09
C LYS A 63 4.28 -20.67 6.58
N LYS A 64 3.62 -20.94 7.71
CA LYS A 64 2.67 -19.99 8.30
C LYS A 64 3.35 -18.69 8.72
N ILE A 65 4.55 -18.76 9.30
CA ILE A 65 5.34 -17.58 9.68
C ILE A 65 5.68 -16.78 8.43
N HIS A 66 6.19 -17.41 7.38
CA HIS A 66 6.55 -16.72 6.15
C HIS A 66 5.35 -16.04 5.47
N ASP A 67 4.19 -16.70 5.43
CA ASP A 67 2.98 -16.12 4.85
C ASP A 67 2.43 -14.96 5.69
N VAL A 68 2.33 -15.13 7.02
CA VAL A 68 1.85 -14.06 7.92
C VAL A 68 2.82 -12.89 7.94
N LEU A 69 4.12 -13.16 8.01
CA LEU A 69 5.16 -12.14 8.03
C LEU A 69 5.24 -11.41 6.68
N GLY A 70 5.19 -12.13 5.56
CA GLY A 70 5.16 -11.54 4.22
C GLY A 70 3.96 -10.62 4.02
N ASN A 71 2.77 -11.06 4.45
CA ASN A 71 1.56 -10.24 4.38
C ASN A 71 1.63 -9.02 5.30
N ALA A 72 2.05 -9.19 6.56
CA ALA A 72 2.17 -8.08 7.51
C ALA A 72 3.21 -7.04 7.08
N ILE A 73 4.38 -7.48 6.58
CA ILE A 73 5.42 -6.60 6.05
C ILE A 73 4.91 -5.89 4.78
N GLY A 74 4.26 -6.61 3.87
CA GLY A 74 3.70 -6.04 2.64
C GLY A 74 2.66 -4.95 2.92
N GLU A 75 1.71 -5.22 3.81
CA GLU A 75 0.71 -4.23 4.23
C GLU A 75 1.33 -3.01 4.91
N THR A 76 2.28 -3.23 5.83
CA THR A 76 2.95 -2.14 6.54
C THR A 76 3.76 -1.28 5.58
N THR A 77 4.47 -1.89 4.63
CA THR A 77 5.23 -1.18 3.60
C THR A 77 4.30 -0.36 2.72
N LYS A 78 3.16 -0.91 2.29
CA LYS A 78 2.15 -0.18 1.51
C LYS A 78 1.60 1.03 2.28
N LYS A 79 1.26 0.86 3.56
CA LYS A 79 0.80 1.96 4.44
C LYS A 79 1.87 3.04 4.61
N MET A 80 3.13 2.66 4.79
CA MET A 80 4.26 3.60 4.87
C MET A 80 4.47 4.38 3.57
N LEU A 81 4.36 3.72 2.41
CA LEU A 81 4.48 4.37 1.09
C LEU A 81 3.36 5.40 0.89
N ILE A 82 2.11 5.03 1.18
CA ILE A 82 0.96 5.95 1.09
C ILE A 82 1.17 7.16 2.02
N LYS A 83 1.54 6.93 3.28
CA LYS A 83 1.81 8.01 4.24
C LYS A 83 3.00 8.90 3.81
N THR A 84 4.01 8.32 3.17
CA THR A 84 5.14 9.07 2.62
C THR A 84 4.72 9.93 1.43
N GLU A 85 3.80 9.44 0.60
CA GLU A 85 3.24 10.19 -0.53
C GLU A 85 2.32 11.33 -0.04
N GLU A 86 1.45 11.05 0.94
CA GLU A 86 0.57 12.06 1.56
C GLU A 86 1.34 13.18 2.26
N SER A 87 2.42 12.84 2.98
CA SER A 87 3.30 13.84 3.64
C SER A 87 4.10 14.67 2.63
N LYS A 88 4.47 14.11 1.48
CA LYS A 88 5.06 14.88 0.37
C LYS A 88 4.06 15.89 -0.18
N GLU A 89 2.81 15.47 -0.42
CA GLU A 89 1.75 16.35 -0.93
C GLU A 89 1.44 17.49 0.06
N GLU A 90 1.46 17.22 1.37
CA GLU A 90 1.37 18.25 2.42
C GLU A 90 2.51 19.29 2.34
N ALA A 91 3.75 18.82 2.23
CA ALA A 91 4.92 19.70 2.12
C ALA A 91 4.88 20.53 0.83
N ILE A 92 4.51 19.92 -0.29
CA ILE A 92 4.34 20.60 -1.59
C ILE A 92 3.23 21.66 -1.49
N GLY A 93 2.06 21.31 -0.95
CA GLY A 93 0.94 22.22 -0.80
C GLY A 93 1.28 23.44 0.04
N THR A 94 1.92 23.24 1.19
CA THR A 94 2.36 24.34 2.07
C THR A 94 3.40 25.22 1.40
N SER A 95 4.37 24.63 0.69
CA SER A 95 5.43 25.37 0.02
C SER A 95 4.90 26.23 -1.13
N LEU A 96 4.03 25.67 -1.97
CA LEU A 96 3.37 26.39 -3.05
C LEU A 96 2.50 27.53 -2.52
N PHE A 97 1.77 27.30 -1.41
CA PHE A 97 0.98 28.35 -0.78
C PHE A 97 1.85 29.52 -0.29
N ASN A 98 2.97 29.23 0.36
CA ASN A 98 3.92 30.26 0.80
C ASN A 98 4.56 31.00 -0.38
N LEU A 99 4.90 30.29 -1.46
CA LEU A 99 5.42 30.91 -2.68
C LEU A 99 4.37 31.81 -3.35
N GLY A 100 3.11 31.37 -3.38
CA GLY A 100 1.99 32.18 -3.87
C GLY A 100 1.83 33.47 -3.08
N GLN A 101 1.90 33.43 -1.75
CA GLN A 101 1.89 34.63 -0.91
C GLN A 101 3.09 35.54 -1.22
N ALA A 102 4.30 35.00 -1.33
CA ALA A 102 5.48 35.79 -1.67
C ALA A 102 5.33 36.48 -3.03
N MET A 103 4.81 35.77 -4.05
CA MET A 103 4.54 36.35 -5.37
C MET A 103 3.46 37.43 -5.32
N PHE A 104 2.41 37.21 -4.52
CA PHE A 104 1.33 38.17 -4.33
C PHE A 104 1.86 39.49 -3.75
N TYR A 105 2.66 39.44 -2.68
CA TYR A 105 3.24 40.64 -2.07
C TYR A 105 4.22 41.38 -2.98
N ASN A 106 4.81 40.69 -3.97
CA ASN A 106 5.65 41.30 -4.99
C ASN A 106 4.86 41.79 -6.23
N GLY A 107 3.52 41.67 -6.24
CA GLY A 107 2.66 42.09 -7.35
C GLY A 107 2.62 41.14 -8.55
N PHE A 108 3.25 39.96 -8.46
CA PHE A 108 3.24 38.94 -9.52
C PHE A 108 1.96 38.11 -9.49
N TYR A 109 0.81 38.74 -9.72
CA TYR A 109 -0.50 38.14 -9.44
C TYR A 109 -0.81 36.88 -10.26
N ILE A 110 -0.45 36.80 -11.55
CA ILE A 110 -0.67 35.57 -12.35
C ILE A 110 0.11 34.38 -11.80
N HIS A 111 1.34 34.61 -11.33
CA HIS A 111 2.17 33.57 -10.74
C HIS A 111 1.70 33.19 -9.34
N ALA A 112 1.19 34.17 -8.58
CA ALA A 112 0.54 33.91 -7.30
C ALA A 112 -0.69 33.01 -7.47
N LEU A 113 -1.55 33.34 -8.45
CA LEU A 113 -2.74 32.56 -8.78
C LEU A 113 -2.40 31.11 -9.17
N ASP A 114 -1.40 30.93 -10.03
CA ASP A 114 -0.88 29.61 -10.41
C ASP A 114 -0.44 28.78 -9.19
N ASN A 115 0.35 29.39 -8.31
CA ASN A 115 0.84 28.72 -7.10
C ASN A 115 -0.30 28.37 -6.14
N PHE A 116 -1.29 29.24 -5.96
CA PHE A 116 -2.43 28.93 -5.10
C PHE A 116 -3.32 27.82 -5.66
N ILE A 117 -3.59 27.79 -6.96
CA ILE A 117 -4.37 26.70 -7.59
C ILE A 117 -3.61 25.36 -7.50
N LYS A 118 -2.29 25.36 -7.71
CA LYS A 118 -1.46 24.16 -7.53
C LYS A 118 -1.40 23.70 -6.07
N ALA A 119 -1.29 24.65 -5.13
CA ALA A 119 -1.31 24.37 -3.70
C ALA A 119 -2.63 23.68 -3.31
N LEU A 120 -3.76 24.20 -3.80
CA LEU A 120 -5.08 23.61 -3.60
C LEU A 120 -5.11 22.14 -4.06
N GLY A 121 -4.57 21.87 -5.25
CA GLY A 121 -4.46 20.52 -5.81
C GLY A 121 -3.66 19.54 -4.92
N ALA A 122 -2.52 19.99 -4.38
CA ALA A 122 -1.67 19.19 -3.50
C ALA A 122 -2.30 18.97 -2.12
N ILE A 123 -2.86 20.02 -1.52
CA ILE A 123 -3.56 19.96 -0.22
C ILE A 123 -4.71 18.96 -0.28
N ARG A 124 -5.47 18.91 -1.37
CA ARG A 124 -6.55 17.91 -1.53
C ARG A 124 -6.08 16.47 -1.43
N LYS A 125 -4.90 16.15 -1.98
CA LYS A 125 -4.32 14.80 -1.95
C LYS A 125 -3.62 14.44 -0.65
N SER A 126 -3.29 15.43 0.17
CA SER A 126 -2.60 15.23 1.46
C SER A 126 -3.49 14.55 2.53
N SER A 127 -2.90 14.11 3.64
CA SER A 127 -3.63 13.61 4.83
C SER A 127 -3.64 14.64 5.98
N MET A 128 -3.60 15.94 5.68
CA MET A 128 -3.59 16.99 6.72
C MET A 128 -4.88 16.98 7.56
N ASP A 129 -4.75 17.01 8.88
CA ASP A 129 -5.91 17.06 9.79
C ASP A 129 -6.75 18.33 9.59
N ASN A 130 -6.09 19.47 9.33
CA ASN A 130 -6.74 20.77 9.14
C ASN A 130 -6.96 21.14 7.66
N LYS A 131 -7.13 20.13 6.79
CA LYS A 131 -7.20 20.32 5.33
C LYS A 131 -8.20 21.39 4.90
N GLU A 132 -9.41 21.37 5.45
CA GLU A 132 -10.47 22.33 5.11
C GLU A 132 -10.07 23.78 5.39
N MET A 133 -9.37 24.04 6.51
CA MET A 133 -8.85 25.37 6.80
C MET A 133 -7.84 25.85 5.75
N HIS A 134 -6.97 24.94 5.27
CA HIS A 134 -5.97 25.27 4.24
C HIS A 134 -6.62 25.48 2.87
N ILE A 135 -7.64 24.68 2.53
CA ILE A 135 -8.47 24.85 1.32
C ILE A 135 -9.15 26.23 1.34
N GLU A 136 -9.80 26.58 2.45
CA GLU A 136 -10.45 27.90 2.60
C GLU A 136 -9.47 29.06 2.47
N LYS A 137 -8.25 28.92 3.03
CA LYS A 137 -7.21 29.93 2.86
C LYS A 137 -6.80 30.07 1.39
N CYS A 138 -6.58 28.97 0.69
CA CYS A 138 -6.25 28.99 -0.73
C CYS A 138 -7.34 29.66 -1.55
N PHE A 139 -8.61 29.28 -1.37
CA PHE A 139 -9.70 29.91 -2.11
C PHE A 139 -9.81 31.40 -1.83
N ARG A 140 -9.75 31.82 -0.57
CA ARG A 140 -9.77 33.25 -0.22
C ARG A 140 -8.64 34.02 -0.93
N ASP A 141 -7.42 33.50 -0.89
CA ASP A 141 -6.26 34.18 -1.47
C ASP A 141 -6.29 34.15 -3.01
N ILE A 142 -6.85 33.10 -3.62
CA ILE A 142 -7.20 33.06 -5.05
C ILE A 142 -8.17 34.19 -5.40
N MET A 143 -9.26 34.33 -4.65
CA MET A 143 -10.27 35.36 -4.93
C MET A 143 -9.68 36.77 -4.81
N ILE A 144 -8.89 37.03 -3.77
CA ILE A 144 -8.20 38.32 -3.61
C ILE A 144 -7.23 38.57 -4.78
N THR A 145 -6.51 37.55 -5.23
CA THR A 145 -5.59 37.65 -6.37
C THR A 145 -6.34 37.97 -7.66
N ILE A 146 -7.49 37.32 -7.89
CA ILE A 146 -8.36 37.60 -9.04
C ILE A 146 -8.85 39.06 -9.01
N GLU A 147 -9.29 39.57 -7.85
CA GLU A 147 -9.70 40.97 -7.71
C GLU A 147 -8.56 41.96 -8.01
N CYS A 148 -7.32 41.65 -7.60
CA CYS A 148 -6.17 42.45 -7.99
C CYS A 148 -5.92 42.41 -9.49
N MET A 149 -6.03 41.24 -10.12
CA MET A 149 -5.81 41.09 -11.57
C MET A 149 -6.92 41.75 -12.41
N ARG A 150 -8.17 41.76 -11.93
CA ARG A 150 -9.32 42.39 -12.62
C ARG A 150 -9.09 43.88 -12.91
N LYS A 151 -8.27 44.57 -12.11
CA LYS A 151 -7.93 45.98 -12.31
C LYS A 151 -7.14 46.26 -13.59
N ASP A 152 -6.43 45.26 -14.10
CA ASP A 152 -5.60 45.36 -15.31
C ASP A 152 -5.60 44.02 -16.05
N ILE A 153 -6.80 43.55 -16.43
CA ILE A 153 -6.99 42.19 -16.95
C ILE A 153 -6.21 41.92 -18.26
N ASP A 154 -6.05 42.95 -19.09
CA ASP A 154 -5.40 42.85 -20.41
C ASP A 154 -3.88 42.65 -20.33
N SER A 155 -3.29 42.92 -19.17
CA SER A 155 -1.88 42.67 -18.88
C SER A 155 -1.55 41.17 -18.73
N TYR A 156 -2.57 40.33 -18.50
CA TYR A 156 -2.41 38.92 -18.21
C TYR A 156 -2.82 38.03 -19.38
N SER A 157 -2.11 36.91 -19.51
CA SER A 157 -2.45 35.88 -20.48
C SER A 157 -2.30 34.47 -19.90
N ILE A 158 -3.04 33.53 -20.47
CA ILE A 158 -3.02 32.12 -20.09
C ILE A 158 -3.03 31.24 -21.34
N SER A 159 -2.33 30.11 -21.28
CA SER A 159 -2.37 29.12 -22.37
C SER A 159 -3.53 28.15 -22.20
N LYS A 160 -4.01 27.58 -23.32
CA LYS A 160 -5.10 26.59 -23.32
C LYS A 160 -4.76 25.37 -22.47
N ARG A 161 -3.49 24.93 -22.52
CA ARG A 161 -2.98 23.83 -21.68
C ARG A 161 -3.12 24.14 -20.19
N THR A 162 -2.70 25.33 -19.76
CA THR A 162 -2.77 25.74 -18.35
C THR A 162 -4.21 25.83 -17.86
N LEU A 163 -5.12 26.38 -18.67
CA LEU A 163 -6.55 26.42 -18.36
C LEU A 163 -7.14 25.01 -18.16
N SER A 164 -6.76 24.04 -19.01
CA SER A 164 -7.20 22.64 -18.86
C SER A 164 -6.68 22.03 -17.56
N ILE A 165 -5.42 22.28 -17.20
CA ILE A 165 -4.85 21.82 -15.93
C ILE A 165 -5.64 22.38 -14.73
N TYR A 166 -5.91 23.69 -14.72
CA TYR A 166 -6.68 24.32 -13.65
C TYR A 166 -8.10 23.76 -13.56
N SER A 167 -8.77 23.56 -14.70
CA SER A 167 -10.10 22.94 -14.73
C SER A 167 -10.10 21.55 -14.10
N ASN A 168 -9.06 20.74 -14.35
CA ASN A 168 -8.94 19.40 -13.78
C ASN A 168 -8.59 19.40 -12.29
N LEU A 169 -7.81 20.39 -11.83
CA LEU A 169 -7.51 20.54 -10.41
C LEU A 169 -8.76 20.97 -9.62
N LEU A 170 -9.49 21.95 -10.16
CA LEU A 170 -10.66 22.53 -9.51
C LEU A 170 -11.90 21.62 -9.56
N SER A 171 -12.01 20.72 -10.54
CA SER A 171 -13.21 19.89 -10.74
C SER A 171 -13.55 18.94 -9.58
N GLY A 172 -12.60 18.63 -8.69
CA GLY A 172 -12.89 17.79 -7.53
C GLY A 172 -12.98 18.55 -6.22
N PHE A 173 -13.45 19.80 -6.29
CA PHE A 173 -13.92 20.57 -5.15
C PHE A 173 -15.40 20.91 -5.36
N HIS A 174 -16.18 20.92 -4.27
CA HIS A 174 -17.59 21.31 -4.28
C HIS A 174 -17.72 22.71 -3.66
N ASP A 175 -17.26 23.72 -4.39
CA ASP A 175 -17.22 25.11 -3.91
C ASP A 175 -17.75 26.09 -4.97
N ASP A 176 -18.66 26.97 -4.57
CA ASP A 176 -19.32 27.92 -5.49
C ASP A 176 -18.33 28.90 -6.14
N ARG A 177 -17.22 29.23 -5.46
CA ARG A 177 -16.18 30.13 -5.96
C ARG A 177 -15.49 29.59 -7.21
N ILE A 178 -15.52 28.28 -7.44
CA ILE A 178 -14.90 27.64 -8.61
C ILE A 178 -15.49 28.18 -9.91
N PHE A 179 -16.80 28.42 -9.94
CA PHE A 179 -17.45 28.98 -11.13
C PHE A 179 -16.86 30.35 -11.48
N GLU A 180 -16.73 31.22 -10.49
CA GLU A 180 -16.16 32.56 -10.66
C GLU A 180 -14.68 32.51 -11.06
N ILE A 181 -13.90 31.61 -10.46
CA ILE A 181 -12.49 31.39 -10.81
C ILE A 181 -12.37 30.96 -12.28
N MET A 182 -13.16 29.97 -12.70
CA MET A 182 -13.13 29.45 -14.07
C MET A 182 -13.62 30.47 -15.09
N GLU A 183 -14.63 31.26 -14.75
CA GLU A 183 -15.10 32.36 -15.59
C GLU A 183 -14.01 33.41 -15.78
N PHE A 184 -13.35 33.82 -14.70
CA PHE A 184 -12.24 34.78 -14.76
C PHE A 184 -11.09 34.25 -15.64
N LEU A 185 -10.65 33.01 -15.43
CA LEU A 185 -9.55 32.41 -16.18
C LEU A 185 -9.84 32.35 -17.70
N ARG A 186 -11.11 32.16 -18.10
CA ARG A 186 -11.53 32.15 -19.51
C ARG A 186 -11.53 33.54 -20.15
N ARG A 187 -11.61 34.61 -19.35
CA ARG A 187 -11.57 36.00 -19.84
C ARG A 187 -10.14 36.50 -20.10
N LEU A 188 -9.13 35.83 -19.55
CA LEU A 188 -7.73 36.17 -19.79
C LEU A 188 -7.36 36.00 -21.27
N ARG A 189 -6.44 36.83 -21.76
CA ARG A 189 -5.94 36.72 -23.15
C ARG A 189 -5.33 35.33 -23.36
N MET A 190 -5.77 34.64 -24.41
CA MET A 190 -5.19 33.34 -24.76
C MET A 190 -3.85 33.52 -25.47
N THR A 191 -2.85 32.76 -25.05
CA THR A 191 -1.61 32.55 -25.82
C THR A 191 -1.71 31.23 -26.58
N ASP A 192 -1.31 31.24 -27.84
CA ASP A 192 -1.08 30.01 -28.59
C ASP A 192 0.18 29.32 -28.03
N ASP A 193 0.06 28.01 -27.76
CA ASP A 193 1.16 27.19 -27.21
C ASP A 193 2.34 27.06 -28.20
#